data_AF-A0A7Y6Z280-F1
#
_entry.id   AF-A0A7Y6Z280-F1
#
_cell.length_a   1.000
_cell.length_b   1.000
_cell.length_c   1.000
_cell.angle_alpha   90.00
_cell.angle_beta   90.00
_cell.angle_gamma   90.00
#
_symmetry.space_group_name_H-M   'P 1'
#
loop_
_entity.id
_entity.type
_entity.pdbx_description
1 polymer ?
#
loop_
_entity_poly.entity_id
_entity_poly.type
_entity_poly.pdbx_seq_one_letter_code
_entity_poly.pdbx_strand_id
1 'polypeptide(L)' 'MNKLMIIGIDLAKESFSLVAVNAAGKELWRKNPRRRQLLRLIAQQEP' A
#
# COMPACT_ATOMS: atom_id res chain seq x y z
N MET A 1 3.59 -17.53 6.49
CA MET A 1 2.56 -16.49 6.68
C MET A 1 2.96 -15.25 5.90
N ASN A 2 2.17 -14.85 4.89
CA ASN A 2 2.39 -13.63 4.10
C ASN A 2 1.93 -12.40 4.90
N LYS A 3 2.58 -12.10 6.03
CA LYS A 3 2.28 -10.88 6.79
C LYS A 3 2.83 -9.68 6.01
N LEU A 4 1.99 -8.68 5.82
CA LEU A 4 2.40 -7.38 5.31
C LEU A 4 3.36 -6.75 6.31
N MET A 5 4.49 -6.23 5.83
CA MET A 5 5.52 -5.64 6.67
C MET A 5 5.73 -4.17 6.35
N ILE A 6 5.73 -3.81 5.06
CA ILE A 6 5.94 -2.44 4.59
C ILE A 6 4.88 -2.11 3.53
N ILE A 7 4.40 -0.86 3.56
CA ILE A 7 3.61 -0.27 2.48
C ILE A 7 4.38 0.92 1.92
N GLY A 8 4.83 0.79 0.68
CA GLY A 8 5.35 1.92 -0.09
C GLY A 8 4.19 2.75 -0.63
N ILE A 9 4.33 4.08 -0.51
CA ILE A 9 3.35 5.05 -1.00
C ILE A 9 4.04 5.97 -2.00
N ASP A 10 3.59 5.93 -3.26
CA ASP A 10 3.98 6.89 -4.30
C ASP A 10 2.85 7.92 -4.49
N LEU A 11 3.18 9.19 -4.29
CA LEU A 11 2.26 10.33 -4.31
C LEU A 11 2.44 11.14 -5.61
N ALA A 12 2.28 10.51 -6.77
CA ALA A 12 2.31 11.22 -8.04
C ALA A 12 1.14 12.23 -8.16
N LYS A 13 1.23 13.12 -9.16
CA LYS A 13 0.35 14.30 -9.27
C LYS A 13 -1.15 13.94 -9.34
N GLU A 14 -1.50 12.93 -10.13
CA GLU A 14 -2.89 12.55 -10.41
C GLU A 14 -3.22 11.08 -10.02
N SER A 15 -2.20 10.31 -9.63
CA SER A 15 -2.33 8.91 -9.26
C SER A 15 -1.53 8.61 -8.01
N PHE A 16 -2.09 7.77 -7.14
CA PHE A 16 -1.39 7.28 -5.95
C PHE A 16 -1.16 5.81 -6.16
N SER A 17 0.07 5.33 -5.91
CA SER A 17 0.37 3.90 -5.96
C SER A 17 0.72 3.42 -4.55
N LEU A 18 0.10 2.32 -4.14
CA LEU A 18 0.38 1.62 -2.91
C LEU A 18 0.95 0.25 -3.25
N VAL A 19 2.09 -0.10 -2.65
CA VAL A 19 2.72 -1.42 -2.82
C VAL A 19 2.97 -2.01 -1.44
N ALA A 20 2.37 -3.16 -1.16
CA ALA A 20 2.65 -3.90 0.06
C ALA A 20 3.67 -4.99 -0.20
N VAL A 21 4.66 -5.09 0.69
CA VAL A 21 5.67 -6.14 0.65
C VAL A 21 5.74 -6.90 1.97
N ASN A 22 6.15 -8.17 1.89
CA ASN A 22 6.47 -8.97 3.08
C ASN A 22 7.93 -8.73 3.52
N ALA A 23 8.35 -9.39 4.61
CA ALA A 23 9.70 -9.27 5.15
C ALA A 23 10.82 -9.70 4.17
N ALA A 24 10.52 -10.53 3.18
CA ALA A 24 11.45 -10.93 2.13
C ALA A 24 11.48 -9.94 0.94
N GLY A 25 10.77 -8.82 1.02
CA GLY A 25 10.64 -7.84 -0.06
C GLY A 25 9.71 -8.29 -1.20
N LYS A 26 9.00 -9.41 -1.05
CA LYS A 26 8.06 -9.88 -2.07
C LYS A 26 6.78 -9.05 -2.04
N GLU A 27 6.37 -8.55 -3.22
CA GLU A 27 5.07 -7.88 -3.39
C GLU A 27 3.93 -8.83 -3.03
N LEU A 28 3.09 -8.38 -2.09
CA LEU A 28 1.85 -9.06 -1.70
C LEU A 28 0.67 -8.52 -2.51
N TRP A 29 0.63 -7.20 -2.69
CA TRP A 29 -0.38 -6.54 -3.51
C TRP A 29 0.06 -5.14 -3.93
N ARG A 30 -0.59 -4.64 -4.99
CA ARG A 30 -0.49 -3.27 -5.48
C ARG A 30 -1.89 -2.68 -5.71
N LYS A 31 -2.07 -1.41 -5.32
CA LYS A 31 -3.33 -0.67 -5.52
C LYS A 31 -3.04 0.73 -6.03
N ASN A 32 -3.90 1.25 -6.90
CA ASN A 32 -3.79 2.61 -7.43
C ASN A 32 -4.99 3.48 -7.00
N PRO A 33 -5.12 3.84 -5.71
CA PRO A 33 -6.26 4.61 -5.25
C PRO A 33 -6.26 6.06 -5.76
N ARG A 34 -7.45 6.68 -5.76
CA ARG A 34 -7.56 8.15 -5.83
C ARG A 34 -7.19 8.75 -4.47
N ARG A 35 -6.79 10.03 -4.43
CA ARG A 35 -6.39 10.76 -3.20
C ARG A 35 -7.33 10.50 -2.01
N ARG A 36 -8.64 10.60 -2.23
CA ARG A 36 -9.68 10.40 -1.20
C ARG A 36 -9.75 8.99 -0.62
N GLN A 37 -9.25 7.99 -1.32
CA GLN A 37 -9.29 6.58 -0.92
C GLN A 37 -8.00 6.14 -0.22
N LEU A 38 -6.91 6.90 -0.38
CA LEU A 38 -5.57 6.58 0.13
C LEU A 38 -5.58 6.38 1.64
N LEU A 39 -6.04 7.37 2.40
CA LEU A 39 -6.07 7.32 3.87
C LEU A 39 -6.92 6.17 4.40
N ARG A 40 -8.08 5.92 3.77
CA ARG A 40 -8.97 4.81 4.15
C ARG A 40 -8.29 3.46 3.95
N LEU A 41 -7.54 3.28 2.86
CA LEU A 41 -6.85 2.02 2.60
C LEU A 41 -5.72 1.77 3.59
N ILE A 42 -4.98 2.81 3.98
CA ILE A 42 -3.89 2.71 4.96
C ILE A 42 -4.45 2.43 6.37
N ALA A 43 -5.53 3.10 6.76
CA ALA A 43 -6.15 2.92 8.08
C ALA A 43 -6.79 1.54 8.29
N GLN A 44 -7.07 0.79 7.22
CA GLN A 44 -7.64 -0.57 7.28
C GLN A 44 -6.57 -1.67 7.39
N GLN A 45 -5.29 -1.32 7.46
CA GLN A 45 -4.22 -2.32 7.59
C GLN A 45 -4.08 -2.74 9.05
N GLU A 46 -3.87 -4.04 9.27
CA GLU A 46 -3.56 -4.56 10.60
C GLU A 46 -2.17 -4.08 11.06
N PRO A 47 -1.96 -3.84 12.37
CA PRO A 47 -0.64 -3.50 12.92
C PRO A 47 0.47 -4.56 12.73
#